data_AF-A0A1G4JW79-F1
#
_entry.id   AF-A0A1G4JW79-F1
#
_cell.length_a   1.000
_cell.length_b   1.000
_cell.length_c   1.000
_cell.angle_alpha   90.00
_cell.angle_beta   90.00
_cell.angle_gamma   90.00
#
_symmetry.space_group_name_H-M   'P 1'
#
loop_
_entity.id
_entity.type
_entity.pdbx_description
1 polymer ?
#
loop_
_entity_poly.entity_id
_entity_poly.type
_entity_poly.pdbx_seq_one_letter_code
_entity_poly.pdbx_strand_id
1 'polypeptide(L)'
;MSQITIETTSRSIYENLITSMIQDVVARTTTQAQTLRSRYGDNPEPYYYDKSGNLDIHGMPKQQDSTIYFHCDNCNRDVSANRFAAHIERCLSRGRRG
;
A
#
# COMPACT_ATOMS: atom_id res chain seq x y z
N MET A 1 -10.72 -52.36 -5.20
CA MET A 1 -9.51 -51.53 -5.39
C MET A 1 -9.54 -51.05 -6.82
N SER A 2 -9.59 -49.73 -7.06
CA SER A 2 -9.49 -49.19 -8.42
C SER A 2 -8.13 -49.55 -9.02
N GLN A 3 -8.12 -49.97 -10.28
CA GLN A 3 -6.91 -50.39 -10.96
C GLN A 3 -5.95 -49.20 -11.12
N ILE A 4 -4.69 -49.38 -10.73
CA ILE A 4 -3.66 -48.34 -10.87
C ILE A 4 -3.28 -48.25 -12.36
N THR A 5 -3.55 -47.10 -12.95
CA THR A 5 -3.13 -46.73 -14.30
C THR A 5 -2.25 -45.49 -14.25
N ILE A 6 -1.52 -45.21 -15.33
CA ILE A 6 -0.74 -43.98 -15.50
C ILE A 6 -1.65 -42.76 -15.26
N GLU A 7 -2.87 -42.76 -15.81
CA GLU A 7 -3.83 -41.66 -15.64
C GLU A 7 -4.21 -41.45 -14.17
N THR A 8 -4.58 -42.52 -13.45
CA THR A 8 -4.95 -42.40 -12.03
C THR A 8 -3.79 -41.91 -11.16
N THR A 9 -2.56 -42.31 -11.50
CA THR A 9 -1.34 -41.89 -10.79
C THR A 9 -1.03 -40.42 -11.08
N SER A 10 -1.06 -40.01 -12.34
CA SER A 10 -0.85 -38.61 -12.75
C SER A 10 -1.91 -37.68 -12.16
N ARG A 11 -3.18 -38.11 -12.09
CA ARG A 11 -4.25 -37.37 -11.44
C ARG A 11 -3.98 -37.20 -9.96
N SER A 12 -3.57 -38.25 -9.26
CA SER A 12 -3.22 -38.16 -7.85
C SER A 12 -2.05 -37.20 -7.59
N ILE A 13 -1.01 -37.22 -8.44
CA ILE A 13 0.10 -36.26 -8.35
C ILE A 13 -0.39 -34.83 -8.54
N TYR A 14 -1.20 -34.60 -9.58
CA TYR A 14 -1.80 -33.29 -9.85
C TYR A 14 -2.65 -32.80 -8.68
N GLU A 15 -3.51 -33.65 -8.13
CA GLU A 15 -4.36 -33.32 -6.98
C GLU A 15 -3.50 -32.97 -5.75
N ASN A 16 -2.45 -33.74 -5.46
CA ASN A 16 -1.53 -33.42 -4.36
C ASN A 16 -0.86 -32.05 -4.55
N LEU A 17 -0.39 -31.74 -5.77
CA LEU A 17 0.24 -30.45 -6.06
C LEU A 17 -0.75 -29.29 -5.91
N ILE A 18 -1.93 -29.40 -6.54
CA ILE A 18 -2.95 -28.35 -6.51
C ILE A 18 -3.48 -28.14 -5.10
N THR A 19 -3.83 -29.22 -4.38
CA THR A 19 -4.36 -29.11 -3.01
C THR A 19 -3.33 -28.52 -2.07
N SER A 20 -2.06 -28.91 -2.17
CA SER A 20 -0.98 -28.33 -1.36
C SER A 20 -0.82 -26.83 -1.63
N MET A 21 -0.84 -26.41 -2.91
CA MET A 21 -0.75 -24.99 -3.27
C MET A 21 -1.97 -24.19 -2.78
N ILE A 22 -3.18 -24.72 -2.93
CA ILE A 22 -4.41 -24.09 -2.44
C ILE A 22 -4.33 -23.93 -0.92
N GLN A 23 -3.94 -24.99 -0.20
CA GLN A 23 -3.82 -24.95 1.26
C GLN A 23 -2.79 -23.92 1.73
N ASP A 24 -1.64 -23.82 1.06
CA ASP A 24 -0.63 -22.81 1.38
C ASP A 24 -1.15 -21.37 1.17
N VAL A 25 -1.78 -21.09 0.03
CA VAL A 25 -2.39 -19.77 -0.26
C VAL A 25 -3.45 -19.41 0.77
N VAL A 26 -4.34 -20.35 1.09
CA VAL A 26 -5.41 -20.13 2.07
C VAL A 26 -4.82 -19.90 3.46
N ALA A 27 -3.86 -20.70 3.90
CA ALA A 27 -3.23 -20.55 5.21
C ALA A 27 -2.54 -19.18 5.36
N ARG A 28 -1.82 -18.71 4.33
CA ARG A 28 -1.19 -17.38 4.35
C ARG A 28 -2.22 -16.26 4.39
N THR A 29 -3.27 -16.37 3.58
CA THR A 29 -4.31 -15.33 3.49
C THR A 29 -5.10 -15.22 4.80
N THR A 30 -5.48 -16.36 5.40
CA THR A 30 -6.26 -16.38 6.63
C THR A 30 -5.44 -15.90 7.83
N THR A 31 -4.18 -16.31 7.96
CA THR A 31 -3.29 -15.86 9.05
C THR A 31 -3.01 -14.36 8.96
N GLN A 32 -2.83 -13.82 7.75
CA GLN A 32 -2.68 -12.38 7.54
C GLN A 32 -3.97 -11.62 7.92
N ALA A 33 -5.13 -12.08 7.45
CA ALA A 33 -6.41 -11.47 7.77
C ALA A 33 -6.70 -11.51 9.28
N GLN A 34 -6.40 -12.63 9.94
CA GLN A 34 -6.55 -12.78 11.39
C GLN A 34 -5.63 -11.81 12.15
N THR A 35 -4.39 -11.64 11.70
CA THR A 35 -3.44 -10.70 12.30
C THR A 35 -3.94 -9.26 12.18
N LEU A 36 -4.50 -8.87 11.03
CA LEU A 36 -5.08 -7.54 10.83
C LEU A 36 -6.28 -7.33 11.76
N ARG A 37 -7.19 -8.30 11.84
CA ARG A 37 -8.36 -8.22 12.73
C ARG A 37 -7.99 -8.11 14.20
N SER A 38 -7.01 -8.91 14.63
CA SER A 38 -6.52 -8.86 16.01
C SER A 38 -5.87 -7.52 16.37
N ARG A 39 -5.28 -6.80 15.41
CA ARG A 39 -4.59 -5.52 15.65
C ARG A 39 -5.50 -4.31 15.53
N TYR A 40 -6.45 -4.34 14.60
CA TYR A 40 -7.24 -3.18 14.19
C TYR A 40 -8.75 -3.35 14.41
N GLY A 41 -9.17 -4.44 15.06
CA GLY A 41 -10.57 -4.79 15.31
C GLY A 41 -11.13 -5.75 14.26
N ASP A 42 -12.26 -6.39 14.57
CA ASP A 42 -12.81 -7.49 13.77
C ASP A 42 -13.16 -7.13 12.31
N ASN A 43 -13.44 -5.85 12.06
CA ASN A 43 -13.81 -5.34 10.75
C ASN A 43 -13.05 -4.04 10.44
N PRO A 44 -11.77 -4.12 10.05
CA PRO A 44 -11.01 -2.94 9.66
C PRO A 44 -11.64 -2.33 8.40
N GLU A 45 -11.83 -1.02 8.41
CA GLU A 45 -12.34 -0.29 7.24
C GLU A 45 -11.43 -0.52 6.03
N PRO A 46 -11.96 -1.02 4.90
CA PRO A 46 -11.17 -1.17 3.68
C PRO A 46 -10.80 0.21 3.12
N TYR A 47 -9.71 0.27 2.35
CA TYR A 47 -9.41 1.47 1.58
C TYR A 47 -10.55 1.80 0.61
N TYR A 48 -10.83 3.08 0.45
CA TYR A 48 -11.82 3.56 -0.50
C TYR A 48 -11.37 3.21 -1.92
N TYR A 49 -12.30 2.66 -2.72
CA TYR A 49 -12.07 2.35 -4.13
C TYR A 49 -12.95 3.24 -4.99
N ASP A 50 -12.31 4.15 -5.72
CA ASP A 50 -12.96 4.97 -6.73
C ASP A 50 -12.70 4.41 -8.13
N LYS A 51 -13.77 4.02 -8.83
CA LYS A 51 -13.69 3.56 -10.22
C LYS A 51 -13.24 4.67 -11.17
N SER A 52 -13.51 5.94 -10.83
CA SER A 52 -13.14 7.09 -11.65
C SER A 52 -11.69 7.54 -11.46
N GLY A 53 -11.01 7.09 -10.40
CA GLY A 53 -9.61 7.43 -10.11
C GLY A 53 -9.37 8.87 -9.64
N ASN A 54 -10.40 9.55 -9.14
CA ASN A 54 -10.35 10.94 -8.68
C ASN A 54 -10.18 11.06 -7.17
N LEU A 55 -10.52 10.02 -6.42
CA LEU A 55 -10.44 9.98 -4.97
C LEU A 55 -9.28 9.11 -4.49
N ASP A 56 -8.68 9.49 -3.37
CA ASP A 56 -7.63 8.72 -2.72
C ASP A 56 -8.17 7.53 -1.91
N ILE A 57 -7.28 6.85 -1.17
CA ILE A 57 -7.60 5.69 -0.32
C ILE A 57 -8.57 6.00 0.83
N HIS A 58 -8.82 7.28 1.11
CA HIS A 58 -9.77 7.76 2.12
C HIS A 58 -11.04 8.34 1.49
N GLY A 59 -11.19 8.27 0.16
CA GLY A 59 -12.33 8.85 -0.54
C GLY A 59 -12.26 10.36 -0.68
N MET A 60 -11.06 10.96 -0.54
CA MET A 60 -10.86 12.41 -0.61
C MET A 60 -10.33 12.82 -1.99
N PRO A 61 -10.81 13.94 -2.56
CA PRO A 61 -10.25 14.47 -3.80
C PRO A 61 -8.83 15.01 -3.56
N LYS A 62 -8.03 15.06 -4.63
CA LYS A 62 -6.69 15.66 -4.58
C LYS A 62 -6.75 17.08 -4.00
N GLN A 63 -6.02 17.31 -2.91
CA GLN A 63 -5.84 18.64 -2.35
C GLN A 63 -4.98 19.50 -3.28
N GLN A 64 -5.31 20.79 -3.37
CA GLN A 64 -4.57 21.71 -4.22
C GLN A 64 -3.25 22.11 -3.54
N ASP A 65 -2.11 21.67 -4.07
CA ASP A 65 -0.79 21.88 -3.43
C ASP A 65 -0.45 23.36 -3.13
N SER A 66 -1.07 24.32 -3.83
CA SER A 66 -0.87 25.75 -3.56
C SER A 66 -1.57 26.26 -2.30
N THR A 67 -2.55 25.53 -1.76
CA THR A 67 -3.24 25.89 -0.50
C THR A 67 -2.52 25.32 0.73
N ILE A 68 -1.58 24.39 0.53
CA ILE A 68 -0.76 23.82 1.60
C ILE A 68 0.48 24.69 1.79
N TYR A 69 0.81 25.01 3.04
CA TYR A 69 2.01 25.77 3.42
C TYR A 69 2.84 24.97 4.43
N PHE A 70 4.16 25.00 4.24
CA PHE A 70 5.13 24.45 5.18
C PHE A 70 5.88 25.58 5.87
N HIS A 71 6.12 25.41 7.16
CA HIS A 71 6.98 26.29 7.92
C HIS A 71 8.45 26.02 7.59
N CYS A 72 9.22 27.06 7.27
CA CYS A 72 10.67 26.93 7.06
C CYS A 72 11.43 27.30 8.34
N ASP A 73 11.98 26.30 9.03
CA ASP A 73 12.76 26.48 10.27
C ASP A 73 14.05 27.29 10.09
N ASN A 74 14.56 27.45 8.86
CA ASN A 74 15.77 28.24 8.60
C ASN A 74 15.52 29.74 8.55
N CYS A 75 14.31 30.18 8.15
CA CYS A 75 14.01 31.61 7.99
C CYS A 75 12.68 32.04 8.62
N ASN A 76 12.00 31.13 9.33
CA ASN A 76 10.71 31.32 10.00
C ASN A 76 9.61 31.86 9.07
N ARG A 77 9.65 31.47 7.79
CA ARG A 77 8.62 31.84 6.81
C ARG A 77 7.75 30.65 6.49
N ASP A 78 6.45 30.91 6.36
CA ASP A 78 5.53 29.96 5.76
C ASP A 78 5.64 30.04 4.24
N VAL A 79 5.86 28.88 3.63
CA VAL A 79 6.15 28.76 2.20
C VAL A 79 5.18 27.75 1.61
N SER A 80 4.52 28.11 0.51
CA SER A 80 3.63 27.19 -0.19
C SER A 80 4.36 25.90 -0.56
N ALA A 81 3.70 24.76 -0.34
CA ALA A 81 4.26 23.43 -0.55
C ALA A 81 4.87 23.26 -1.95
N ASN A 82 4.18 23.76 -2.98
CA ASN A 82 4.66 23.68 -4.37
C ASN A 82 5.88 24.58 -4.67
N ARG A 83 6.26 25.49 -3.77
CA ARG A 83 7.45 26.36 -3.88
C ARG A 83 8.55 25.99 -2.88
N PHE A 84 8.34 24.99 -2.03
CA PHE A 84 9.26 24.70 -0.93
C PHE A 84 10.66 24.31 -1.43
N ALA A 85 10.77 23.50 -2.49
CA ALA A 85 12.07 23.14 -3.08
C ALA A 85 12.87 24.37 -3.57
N ALA A 86 12.24 25.22 -4.39
CA ALA A 86 12.87 26.45 -4.89
C ALA A 86 13.15 27.47 -3.77
N HIS A 87 12.40 27.41 -2.67
CA HIS A 87 12.70 28.20 -1.48
C HIS A 87 13.97 27.69 -0.80
N ILE A 88 14.08 26.39 -0.53
CA ILE A 88 15.23 25.78 0.14
C ILE A 88 16.54 26.08 -0.59
N GLU A 89 16.56 25.98 -1.93
CA GLU A 89 17.74 26.34 -2.74
C GLU A 89 18.24 27.76 -2.44
N ARG A 90 17.34 28.74 -2.34
CA ARG A 90 17.71 30.14 -2.09
C ARG A 90 17.97 30.42 -0.61
N CYS A 91 17.18 29.80 0.26
CA CYS A 91 17.18 30.03 1.70
C CYS A 91 18.46 29.49 2.33
N LEU A 92 18.87 28.27 1.95
CA LEU A 92 20.10 27.64 2.45
C LEU A 92 21.36 28.16 1.75
N SER A 93 21.27 28.60 0.50
CA SER A 93 22.45 29.15 -0.22
C SER A 93 22.88 30.53 0.29
N ARG A 94 22.05 31.23 1.07
CA ARG A 94 22.40 32.56 1.62
C ARG A 94 23.59 32.53 2.59
N GLY A 95 23.92 31.38 3.20
CA GLY A 95 25.09 31.22 4.06
C GLY A 95 26.38 30.80 3.33
N ARG A 96 26.34 30.55 2.01
CA ARG A 96 27.45 29.98 1.23
C ARG A 96 28.23 30.99 0.37
N ARG A 97 27.93 32.29 0.51
CA ARG A 97 28.64 33.41 -0.14
C ARG A 97 29.49 34.21 0.86
N GLY A 98 30.23 33.50 1.71
CA GLY A 98 31.29 34.04 2.57
C GLY A 98 32.62 33.46 2.14
#